data_AF-A0A9C7SHN1-F1
#
_entry.id   AF-A0A9C7SHN1-F1
#
_cell.length_a   1.000
_cell.length_b   1.000
_cell.length_c   1.000
_cell.angle_alpha   90.00
_cell.angle_beta   90.00
_cell.angle_gamma   90.00
#
_symmetry.space_group_name_H-M   'P 1'
#
loop_
_entity.id
_entity.type
_entity.pdbx_description
1 polymer ?
#
loop_
_entity_poly.entity_id
_entity_poly.type
_entity_poly.pdbx_seq_one_letter_code
_entity_poly.pdbx_strand_id
1 'polypeptide(L)'
;MMKYPGITTQQVMFRIAVVIAVAEFFIMLGLETYPYPFSHTTGAVLDVILLVLISSPVIYFWIINPFKRERDEAISELADMAYSDPLTGLPNRRVFLK
;
A
#
# COMPACT_ATOMS: atom_id res chain seq x y z
N MET A 1 12.70 -22.39 -4.30
CA MET A 1 13.58 -21.19 -4.37
C MET A 1 12.69 -19.98 -4.62
N MET A 2 12.14 -19.39 -3.55
CA MET A 2 11.29 -18.21 -3.66
C MET A 2 12.16 -17.01 -4.03
N LYS A 3 12.11 -16.64 -5.31
CA LYS A 3 12.75 -15.45 -5.85
C LYS A 3 11.70 -14.37 -5.97
N TYR A 4 11.20 -13.88 -4.83
CA TYR A 4 10.53 -12.59 -4.83
C TYR A 4 11.64 -11.54 -4.80
N PRO A 5 11.90 -10.80 -5.90
CA PRO A 5 12.77 -9.65 -5.81
C PRO A 5 12.10 -8.71 -4.82
N GLY A 6 12.67 -8.58 -3.61
CA GLY A 6 12.15 -7.69 -2.60
C GLY A 6 12.03 -6.30 -3.22
N ILE A 7 10.80 -5.82 -3.35
CA ILE A 7 10.54 -4.49 -3.89
C ILE A 7 11.28 -3.51 -2.98
N THR A 8 12.19 -2.73 -3.57
CA THR A 8 13.01 -1.79 -2.82
C THR A 8 12.16 -0.63 -2.34
N THR A 9 12.52 -0.03 -1.20
CA THR A 9 11.86 1.19 -0.69
C THR A 9 11.77 2.28 -1.76
N GLN A 10 12.81 2.39 -2.60
CA GLN A 10 12.85 3.33 -3.72
C GLN A 10 11.74 3.06 -4.75
N GLN A 11 11.46 1.79 -5.08
CA GLN A 11 10.38 1.44 -6.00
C GLN A 11 9.00 1.76 -5.39
N VAL A 12 8.81 1.56 -4.08
CA VAL A 12 7.58 1.94 -3.37
C VAL A 12 7.39 3.46 -3.40
N MET A 13 8.43 4.22 -3.03
CA MET A 13 8.40 5.68 -3.08
C MET A 13 8.07 6.19 -4.49
N PHE A 14 8.68 5.60 -5.52
CA PHE A 14 8.39 5.96 -6.90
C PHE A 14 6.93 5.70 -7.28
N ARG A 15 6.35 4.55 -6.90
CA ARG A 15 4.93 4.25 -7.14
C ARG A 15 4.01 5.24 -6.44
N ILE A 16 4.29 5.59 -5.18
CA ILE A 16 3.52 6.59 -4.43
C ILE A 16 3.60 7.94 -5.13
N ALA A 17 4.80 8.38 -5.51
CA ALA A 17 5.02 9.65 -6.20
C ALA A 17 4.25 9.74 -7.52
N VAL A 18 4.24 8.66 -8.31
CA VAL A 18 3.46 8.58 -9.56
C VAL A 18 1.97 8.70 -9.29
N VAL A 19 1.44 8.00 -8.28
CA VAL A 19 0.00 8.07 -7.93
C VAL A 19 -0.38 9.50 -7.51
N ILE A 20 0.41 10.13 -6.65
CA ILE A 20 0.17 11.50 -6.18
C ILE A 20 0.24 12.47 -7.36
N ALA A 21 1.28 12.39 -8.20
CA ALA A 21 1.46 13.29 -9.34
C ALA A 21 0.31 13.20 -10.35
N VAL A 22 -0.16 11.98 -10.65
CA VAL A 22 -1.30 11.77 -11.55
C VAL A 22 -2.58 12.30 -10.93
N ALA A 23 -2.84 12.02 -9.65
CA ALA A 23 -4.02 12.52 -8.94
C ALA A 23 -4.05 14.05 -8.92
N GLU A 24 -2.93 14.67 -8.55
CA GLU A 24 -2.77 16.12 -8.52
C GLU A 24 -3.05 16.76 -9.86
N PHE A 25 -2.46 16.21 -10.93
CA PHE A 25 -2.66 16.72 -12.29
C PHE A 25 -4.15 16.75 -12.67
N PHE A 26 -4.90 15.69 -12.37
CA PHE A 26 -6.33 15.64 -12.66
C PHE A 26 -7.16 16.56 -11.76
N ILE A 27 -6.77 16.75 -10.50
CA ILE A 27 -7.44 17.67 -9.58
C ILE A 27 -7.26 19.10 -10.07
N MET A 28 -6.03 19.51 -10.42
CA MET A 28 -5.76 20.85 -10.96
C MET A 28 -6.54 21.11 -12.24
N LEU A 29 -6.54 20.16 -13.19
CA LEU A 29 -7.35 20.28 -14.41
C LEU A 29 -8.84 20.41 -14.11
N GLY A 30 -9.35 19.65 -13.14
CA GLY A 30 -10.75 19.72 -12.72
C GLY A 30 -11.11 21.07 -12.09
N LEU A 31 -10.26 21.57 -11.19
CA LEU A 31 -10.47 22.85 -10.51
C LEU A 31 -10.36 24.05 -11.47
N GLU A 32 -9.48 24.00 -12.47
CA GLU A 32 -9.33 25.07 -13.47
C GLU A 32 -10.54 25.18 -14.40
N THR A 33 -11.19 24.07 -14.71
CA THR A 33 -12.38 24.06 -15.61
C THR A 33 -13.63 24.68 -14.97
N TYR A 34 -13.59 25.01 -13.68
CA TYR A 34 -14.75 25.52 -12.96
C TYR A 34 -14.98 27.02 -13.26
N PRO A 35 -16.19 27.42 -13.70
CA PRO A 35 -16.46 28.78 -14.17
C PRO A 35 -16.48 29.85 -13.07
N TYR A 36 -16.53 29.44 -11.79
CA TYR A 36 -16.48 30.35 -10.65
C TYR A 36 -15.05 30.39 -10.09
N PRO A 37 -14.36 31.54 -10.10
CA PRO A 37 -13.03 31.64 -9.55
C PRO A 37 -13.09 31.45 -8.03
N PHE A 38 -12.47 30.38 -7.54
CA PHE A 38 -12.23 30.22 -6.11
C PHE A 38 -11.24 31.28 -5.64
N SER A 39 -11.40 31.76 -4.40
CA SER A 39 -10.31 32.49 -3.76
C SER A 39 -9.06 31.59 -3.71
N HIS A 40 -7.86 32.15 -3.83
CA HIS A 40 -6.61 31.37 -3.81
C HIS A 40 -6.53 30.40 -2.63
N THR A 41 -6.99 30.85 -1.45
CA THR A 41 -7.03 30.03 -0.23
C THR A 41 -8.06 28.90 -0.32
N THR A 42 -9.24 29.17 -0.87
CA THR A 42 -10.30 28.14 -1.00
C THR A 42 -9.89 27.07 -2.01
N GLY A 43 -9.28 27.46 -3.13
CA GLY A 43 -8.78 26.52 -4.14
C GLY A 43 -7.71 25.59 -3.55
N ALA A 44 -6.72 26.14 -2.84
CA ALA A 44 -5.67 25.34 -2.21
C ALA A 44 -6.20 24.38 -1.13
N VAL A 45 -7.19 24.79 -0.35
CA VAL A 45 -7.82 23.91 0.65
C VAL A 45 -8.57 22.77 -0.03
N LEU A 46 -9.34 23.05 -1.08
CA LEU A 46 -10.06 22.03 -1.82
C LEU A 46 -9.11 21.04 -2.51
N ASP A 47 -8.04 21.55 -3.10
CA ASP A 47 -7.00 20.77 -3.77
C ASP A 47 -6.36 19.76 -2.80
N VAL A 48 -5.89 20.21 -1.64
CA VAL A 48 -5.32 19.32 -0.60
C VAL A 48 -6.33 18.28 -0.12
N ILE A 49 -7.58 18.67 0.12
CA ILE A 49 -8.63 17.73 0.57
C ILE A 49 -8.91 16.66 -0.49
N LEU A 50 -9.07 17.07 -1.75
CA LEU A 50 -9.32 16.16 -2.86
C LEU A 50 -8.13 15.22 -3.07
N LEU A 51 -6.90 15.74 -2.99
CA LEU A 51 -5.71 14.94 -3.14
C LEU A 51 -5.62 13.88 -2.04
N VAL A 52 -5.87 14.23 -0.77
CA VAL A 52 -5.86 13.25 0.33
C VAL A 52 -6.96 12.20 0.15
N LEU A 53 -8.19 12.63 -0.17
CA LEU A 53 -9.33 11.72 -0.31
C LEU A 53 -9.18 10.76 -1.49
N ILE A 54 -8.54 11.18 -2.59
CA ILE A 54 -8.36 10.35 -3.79
C ILE A 54 -7.08 9.52 -3.66
N SER A 55 -5.94 10.13 -3.31
CA SER A 55 -4.65 9.43 -3.30
C SER A 55 -4.56 8.39 -2.18
N SER A 56 -5.09 8.68 -0.98
CA SER A 56 -4.97 7.77 0.18
C SER A 56 -5.57 6.38 -0.06
N PRO A 57 -6.83 6.22 -0.52
CA PRO A 57 -7.39 4.90 -0.79
C PRO A 57 -6.65 4.19 -1.94
N VAL A 58 -6.26 4.92 -2.99
CA VAL A 58 -5.50 4.35 -4.11
C VAL A 58 -4.14 3.82 -3.64
N ILE A 59 -3.41 4.60 -2.85
CA ILE A 59 -2.14 4.18 -2.24
C ILE A 59 -2.37 2.98 -1.33
N TYR A 60 -3.41 2.98 -0.50
CA TYR A 60 -3.68 1.87 0.41
C TYR A 60 -3.93 0.55 -0.34
N PHE A 61 -4.86 0.53 -1.28
CA PHE A 61 -5.24 -0.71 -1.97
C PHE A 61 -4.18 -1.21 -2.93
N TRP A 62 -3.49 -0.31 -3.61
CA TRP A 62 -2.60 -0.66 -4.72
C TRP A 62 -1.14 -0.81 -4.31
N ILE A 63 -0.74 -0.09 -3.26
CA ILE A 63 0.64 -0.10 -2.76
C ILE A 63 0.67 -0.85 -1.43
N ILE A 64 -0.05 -0.42 -0.39
CA ILE A 64 0.13 -0.97 0.98
C ILE A 64 -0.44 -2.39 1.14
N ASN A 65 -1.66 -2.65 0.67
CA ASN A 65 -2.34 -3.93 0.84
C ASN A 65 -1.55 -5.14 0.31
N PRO A 66 -0.94 -5.11 -0.90
CA PRO A 66 -0.14 -6.25 -1.35
C PRO A 66 1.06 -6.52 -0.44
N PHE A 67 1.73 -5.49 0.10
CA PHE A 67 2.83 -5.70 1.06
C PHE A 67 2.36 -6.33 2.36
N LYS A 68 1.20 -5.90 2.87
CA LYS A 68 0.63 -6.48 4.08
C LYS A 68 0.35 -7.97 3.88
N ARG A 69 -0.24 -8.33 2.72
CA ARG A 69 -0.53 -9.73 2.40
C ARG A 69 0.74 -10.58 2.26
N GLU A 70 1.72 -10.12 1.50
CA GLU A 70 3.00 -10.87 1.33
C GLU A 70 3.72 -11.06 2.67
N ARG A 71 3.70 -10.05 3.54
CA ARG A 71 4.26 -10.15 4.89
C ARG A 71 3.50 -11.18 5.71
N ASP A 72 2.17 -11.15 5.69
CA ASP A 72 1.33 -12.06 6.46
C ASP A 72 1.48 -13.51 5.99
N GLU A 73 1.60 -13.73 4.67
CA GLU A 73 1.92 -15.04 4.09
C GLU A 73 3.29 -15.54 4.53
N ALA A 74 4.33 -14.71 4.47
CA ALA A 74 5.68 -15.09 4.92
C ALA A 74 5.71 -15.41 6.42
N ILE A 75 4.99 -14.65 7.25
CA ILE A 75 4.86 -14.92 8.69
C ILE A 75 4.11 -16.24 8.92
N SER A 76 3.06 -16.51 8.15
CA SER A 76 2.31 -17.78 8.22
C SER A 76 3.18 -18.97 7.85
N GLU A 77 3.97 -18.86 6.78
CA GLU A 77 4.89 -19.92 6.34
C GLU A 77 5.99 -20.17 7.39
N LEU A 78 6.54 -19.10 8.00
CA LEU A 78 7.47 -19.22 9.11
C LEU A 78 6.84 -19.89 10.34
N ALA A 79 5.58 -19.57 10.64
CA ALA A 79 4.85 -20.21 11.73
C ALA A 79 4.64 -21.71 11.44
N ASP A 80 4.23 -22.06 10.23
CA ASP A 80 4.08 -23.47 9.82
C ASP A 80 5.41 -24.22 9.89
N MET A 81 6.51 -23.65 9.41
CA MET A 81 7.85 -24.27 9.55
C MET A 81 8.32 -24.40 11.00
N ALA A 82 7.92 -23.48 11.88
CA ALA A 82 8.33 -23.51 13.29
C ALA A 82 7.52 -24.51 14.13
N TYR A 83 6.26 -24.72 13.78
CA TYR A 83 5.27 -25.44 14.60
C TYR A 83 4.72 -26.71 13.97
N SER A 84 4.96 -26.97 12.68
CA SER A 84 4.54 -28.19 12.00
C SER A 84 5.74 -29.03 11.59
N ASP A 85 5.61 -30.34 11.69
CA ASP A 85 6.60 -31.30 11.22
C ASP A 85 6.49 -31.45 9.69
N PRO A 86 7.57 -31.20 8.91
CA PRO A 86 7.50 -31.19 7.45
C PRO A 86 7.27 -32.56 6.81
N LEU A 87 7.49 -33.67 7.54
CA LEU A 87 7.29 -35.03 7.03
C LEU A 87 5.85 -35.51 7.22
N THR A 88 5.19 -35.12 8.31
CA THR A 88 3.86 -35.61 8.68
C THR A 88 2.76 -34.55 8.56
N GLY A 89 3.11 -33.26 8.47
CA GLY A 89 2.16 -32.16 8.54
C GLY A 89 1.49 -32.00 9.90
N LEU A 90 1.95 -32.74 10.92
CA LEU A 90 1.42 -32.70 12.28
C LEU A 90 2.14 -31.66 13.13
N PRO A 91 1.54 -31.20 14.23
CA PRO A 91 2.20 -30.31 15.18
C PRO A 91 3.52 -30.90 15.72
N ASN A 92 4.59 -30.11 15.64
CA ASN A 92 5.91 -30.40 16.21
C ASN A 92 5.86 -30.33 17.75
N ARG A 93 6.75 -31.06 18.43
CA ARG A 93 7.07 -30.90 19.87
C ARG A 93 7.07 -29.45 20.38
N ARG A 94 7.57 -28.48 19.61
CA ARG A 94 7.58 -27.05 19.99
C ARG A 94 6.19 -26.49 20.28
N VAL A 95 5.15 -27.00 19.63
CA VAL A 95 3.75 -26.60 19.88
C VAL A 95 3.30 -27.00 21.30
N PHE A 96 3.77 -28.14 21.78
CA PHE A 96 3.38 -28.69 23.08
C PHE A 96 4.23 -28.17 24.26
N LEU A 97 5.28 -27.39 23.97
CA LEU A 97 6.18 -26.81 24.98
C LEU A 97 5.90 -25.32 25.26
N LYS A 98 4.88 -24.76 24.60
CA LYS A 98 4.39 -23.39 24.78
C LYS A 98 3.28 -23.36 25.83
#